data_AF-A0A060NM67-F1
#
_entry.id   AF-A0A060NM67-F1
#
_cell.length_a   1.000
_cell.length_b   1.000
_cell.length_c   1.000
_cell.angle_alpha   90.00
_cell.angle_beta   90.00
_cell.angle_gamma   90.00
#
_symmetry.space_group_name_H-M   'P 1'
#
loop_
_entity.id
_entity.type
_entity.pdbx_description
1 polymer ?
#
loop_
_entity_poly.entity_id
_entity_poly.type
_entity_poly.pdbx_seq_one_letter_code
_entity_poly.pdbx_strand_id
1 'polypeptide(L)'
;MKKTLKQSLLPLLAASLLALSALPVAWATPGQAPHTHAHGQQHTPAQIQEDIRRHQAMAAAHQAAAECLQAGRGERVCHQQLRAACTGLALGNYCGMRHVH
;
A
#
# COMPACT_ATOMS: atom_id res chain seq x y z
N MET A 1 -22.35 37.94 25.20
CA MET A 1 -21.06 38.04 25.89
C MET A 1 -20.45 36.65 26.09
N LYS A 2 -19.77 36.08 25.09
CA LYS A 2 -19.14 34.73 25.19
C LYS A 2 -17.84 34.57 24.37
N LYS A 3 -17.46 35.59 23.57
CA LYS A 3 -16.41 35.45 22.55
C LYS A 3 -15.00 35.85 23.02
N THR A 4 -14.84 36.31 24.26
CA THR A 4 -13.59 36.93 24.74
C THR A 4 -12.81 36.12 25.77
N LEU A 5 -13.05 34.80 25.89
CA LEU A 5 -12.26 33.95 26.81
C LEU A 5 -11.37 32.91 26.10
N LYS A 6 -11.69 32.53 24.85
CA LYS A 6 -10.88 31.56 24.08
C LYS A 6 -9.71 32.17 23.30
N GLN A 7 -9.59 33.50 23.27
CA GLN A 7 -8.68 34.21 22.37
C GLN A 7 -7.36 34.65 23.03
N SER A 8 -7.16 34.33 24.32
CA SER A 8 -5.97 34.77 25.07
C SER A 8 -4.97 33.66 25.40
N LEU A 9 -5.17 32.43 24.92
CA LEU A 9 -4.30 31.27 25.21
C LEU A 9 -3.58 30.71 23.98
N LEU A 10 -3.62 31.42 22.85
CA LEU A 10 -3.18 30.89 21.55
C LEU A 10 -1.82 31.35 20.98
N PRO A 11 -0.94 32.12 21.67
CA PRO A 11 0.39 32.34 21.14
C PRO A 11 1.48 31.69 22.02
N LEU A 12 1.30 30.43 22.44
CA LEU A 12 2.36 29.67 23.14
C LEU A 12 2.61 28.26 22.56
N LEU A 13 1.77 27.78 21.63
CA LEU A 13 1.98 26.50 20.95
C LEU A 13 2.69 26.61 19.58
N ALA A 14 3.09 27.82 19.17
CA ALA A 14 3.74 28.06 17.88
C ALA A 14 5.27 27.92 17.89
N ALA A 15 5.90 27.59 19.03
CA ALA A 15 7.36 27.65 19.19
C ALA A 15 8.07 26.29 19.35
N SER A 16 7.40 25.14 19.27
CA SER A 16 8.02 23.83 19.62
C SER A 16 8.01 22.75 18.54
N LEU A 17 7.77 23.07 17.26
CA LEU A 17 7.71 22.07 16.18
C LEU A 17 8.67 22.33 14.99
N LEU A 18 9.76 23.09 15.19
CA LEU A 18 10.76 23.35 14.14
C LEU A 18 12.17 22.81 14.45
N ALA A 19 12.32 21.79 15.30
CA ALA A 19 13.65 21.27 15.65
C ALA A 19 13.76 19.73 15.58
N LEU A 20 13.01 19.07 14.68
CA LEU A 20 13.13 17.62 14.46
C LEU A 20 13.35 17.21 12.99
N SER A 21 13.88 18.10 12.16
CA SER A 21 14.15 17.85 10.73
C SER A 21 15.64 17.74 10.37
N ALA A 22 16.55 17.70 11.35
CA ALA A 22 17.99 17.73 11.08
C ALA A 22 18.82 16.68 11.82
N LEU A 23 18.24 15.54 12.22
CA LEU A 23 19.07 14.35 12.43
C LEU A 23 19.23 13.66 11.07
N PRO A 24 20.45 13.61 10.49
CA PRO A 24 20.72 12.61 9.48
C PRO A 24 20.60 11.27 10.20
N VAL A 25 19.46 10.59 10.04
CA VAL A 25 19.40 9.16 10.34
C VAL A 25 20.28 8.51 9.30
N ALA A 26 21.57 8.41 9.61
CA ALA A 26 22.51 7.56 8.93
C ALA A 26 22.18 6.13 9.34
N TRP A 27 21.16 5.54 8.71
CA TRP A 27 21.01 4.09 8.66
C TRP A 27 22.08 3.54 7.70
N ALA A 28 23.35 3.77 8.05
CA ALA A 28 24.46 3.09 7.44
C ALA A 28 24.41 1.64 7.93
N THR A 29 23.71 0.78 7.20
CA THR A 29 23.84 -0.68 7.30
C THR A 29 25.19 -1.07 6.69
N PRO A 30 26.20 -1.48 7.49
CA PRO A 30 27.44 -1.97 6.93
C PRO A 30 27.16 -3.36 6.33
N GLY A 31 26.94 -3.44 5.01
CA GLY A 31 26.74 -4.73 4.36
C GLY A 31 25.97 -4.77 3.04
N GLN A 32 25.52 -3.65 2.46
CA GLN A 32 25.02 -3.68 1.09
C GLN A 32 26.19 -3.66 0.08
N ALA A 33 26.65 -4.86 -0.30
CA ALA A 33 27.36 -5.03 -1.56
C ALA A 33 26.47 -4.49 -2.71
N PRO A 34 27.04 -3.93 -3.79
CA PRO A 34 26.26 -3.48 -4.93
C PRO A 34 25.46 -4.66 -5.46
N HIS A 35 24.14 -4.61 -5.30
CA HIS A 35 23.24 -5.56 -5.92
C HIS A 35 23.25 -5.30 -7.42
N THR A 36 24.18 -5.93 -8.14
CA THR A 36 24.12 -6.01 -9.60
C THR A 36 22.99 -6.97 -9.96
N HIS A 37 21.76 -6.46 -9.92
CA HIS A 37 20.63 -7.12 -10.54
C HIS A 37 20.81 -7.06 -12.07
N ALA A 38 21.75 -7.82 -12.60
CA ALA A 38 21.70 -8.24 -13.99
C ALA A 38 20.60 -9.30 -14.06
N HIS A 39 19.38 -8.92 -14.45
CA HIS A 39 18.40 -9.76 -15.17
C HIS A 39 17.07 -8.99 -15.37
N GLY A 40 16.70 -8.78 -16.63
CA GLY A 40 15.37 -8.30 -17.03
C GLY A 40 15.42 -7.38 -18.24
N GLN A 41 14.86 -7.82 -19.37
CA GLN A 41 14.49 -6.92 -20.46
C GLN A 41 13.68 -5.75 -19.88
N GLN A 42 14.11 -4.51 -20.14
CA GLN A 42 13.35 -3.34 -19.72
C GLN A 42 12.01 -3.37 -20.46
N HIS A 43 10.90 -3.23 -19.73
CA HIS A 43 9.58 -3.17 -20.34
C HIS A 43 9.48 -1.90 -21.20
N THR A 44 8.94 -2.03 -22.41
CA THR A 44 8.57 -0.87 -23.22
C THR A 44 7.50 -0.03 -22.48
N PRO A 45 7.34 1.27 -22.78
CA PRO A 45 6.28 2.08 -22.17
C PRO A 45 4.88 1.46 -22.30
N ALA A 46 4.60 0.77 -23.42
CA ALA A 46 3.34 0.07 -23.63
C ALA A 46 3.18 -1.13 -22.67
N GLN A 47 4.23 -1.93 -22.47
CA GLN A 47 4.23 -3.02 -21.51
C GLN A 47 4.09 -2.50 -20.07
N ILE A 48 4.75 -1.39 -19.72
CA ILE A 48 4.61 -0.74 -18.42
C ILE A 48 3.14 -0.34 -18.19
N GLN A 49 2.49 0.26 -19.19
CA GLN A 49 1.10 0.66 -19.07
C GLN A 49 0.17 -0.54 -18.90
N GLU A 50 0.42 -1.65 -19.60
CA GLU A 50 -0.33 -2.89 -19.43
C GLU A 50 -0.13 -3.51 -18.05
N ASP A 51 1.12 -3.51 -17.55
CA ASP A 51 1.42 -3.95 -16.20
C ASP A 51 0.65 -3.12 -15.17
N ILE A 52 0.65 -1.79 -15.29
CA ILE A 52 -0.10 -0.91 -14.39
C ILE A 52 -1.58 -1.29 -14.36
N ARG A 53 -2.21 -1.47 -15.54
CA ARG A 53 -3.62 -1.87 -15.62
C ARG A 53 -3.87 -3.21 -14.94
N ARG A 54 -3.05 -4.21 -15.21
CA ARG A 54 -3.15 -5.54 -14.61
C ARG A 54 -3.02 -5.47 -13.08
N HIS A 55 -2.05 -4.72 -12.56
CA HIS A 55 -1.84 -4.58 -11.12
C HIS A 55 -2.98 -3.83 -10.42
N GLN A 56 -3.54 -2.80 -11.05
CA GLN A 56 -4.71 -2.10 -10.53
C GLN A 56 -5.93 -3.03 -10.46
N ALA A 57 -6.15 -3.87 -11.48
CA ALA A 57 -7.23 -4.85 -11.48
C ALA A 57 -7.05 -5.92 -10.38
N MET A 58 -5.83 -6.40 -10.16
CA MET A 58 -5.52 -7.30 -9.04
C MET A 58 -5.81 -6.64 -7.68
N ALA A 59 -5.38 -5.39 -7.50
CA ALA A 59 -5.63 -4.65 -6.25
C ALA A 59 -7.12 -4.50 -5.96
N ALA A 60 -7.92 -4.16 -6.98
CA ALA A 60 -9.37 -4.05 -6.86
C ALA A 60 -10.02 -5.40 -6.47
N ALA A 61 -9.58 -6.51 -7.06
CA ALA A 61 -10.08 -7.84 -6.72
C ALA A 61 -9.78 -8.22 -5.25
N HIS A 62 -8.56 -7.93 -4.78
CA HIS A 62 -8.16 -8.16 -3.38
C HIS A 62 -8.93 -7.27 -2.40
N GLN A 63 -9.15 -6.00 -2.75
CA GLN A 63 -9.97 -5.10 -1.94
C GLN A 63 -11.41 -5.61 -1.82
N ALA A 64 -12.03 -6.02 -2.93
CA ALA A 64 -13.39 -6.59 -2.90
C ALA A 64 -13.47 -7.87 -2.04
N ALA A 65 -12.42 -8.70 -2.05
CA ALA A 65 -12.34 -9.87 -1.17
C ALA A 65 -12.25 -9.47 0.31
N ALA A 66 -11.44 -8.46 0.64
CA ALA A 66 -11.34 -7.93 1.99
C ALA A 66 -12.69 -7.35 2.49
N GLU A 67 -13.38 -6.58 1.65
CA GLU A 67 -14.71 -6.05 1.94
C GLU A 67 -15.76 -7.16 2.14
N CYS A 68 -15.69 -8.22 1.32
CA CYS A 68 -16.54 -9.40 1.49
C CYS A 68 -16.33 -10.09 2.84
N LEU A 69 -15.07 -10.21 3.27
CA LEU A 69 -14.71 -10.78 4.57
C LEU A 69 -15.18 -9.88 5.72
N GLN A 70 -14.99 -8.57 5.60
CA GLN A 70 -15.47 -7.58 6.56
C GLN A 70 -16.99 -7.65 6.74
N ALA A 71 -17.73 -7.96 5.68
CA ALA A 71 -19.18 -8.16 5.72
C ALA A 71 -19.60 -9.52 6.33
N GLY A 72 -18.67 -10.36 6.79
CA GLY A 72 -18.97 -11.62 7.46
C GLY A 72 -19.53 -12.72 6.56
N ARG A 73 -19.34 -12.62 5.22
CA ARG A 73 -19.94 -13.54 4.24
C ARG A 73 -19.29 -14.93 4.18
N GLY A 74 -18.25 -15.14 4.98
CA GLY A 74 -17.51 -16.39 5.07
C GLY A 74 -16.42 -16.52 4.00
N GLU A 75 -15.29 -17.06 4.43
CA GLU A 75 -14.05 -17.13 3.65
C GLU A 75 -14.23 -17.82 2.28
N ARG A 76 -14.93 -18.96 2.25
CA ARG A 76 -15.19 -19.73 1.02
C ARG A 76 -15.88 -18.90 -0.06
N VAL A 77 -16.87 -18.08 0.31
CA VAL A 77 -17.63 -17.24 -0.63
C VAL A 77 -16.73 -16.12 -1.16
N CYS A 78 -15.98 -15.47 -0.27
CA CYS A 78 -15.09 -14.36 -0.63
C CYS A 78 -13.93 -14.82 -1.54
N HIS A 79 -13.33 -15.98 -1.27
CA HIS A 79 -12.29 -16.54 -2.13
C HIS A 79 -12.83 -17.00 -3.49
N GLN A 80 -14.08 -17.48 -3.56
CA GLN A 80 -14.70 -17.81 -4.85
C GLN A 80 -14.89 -16.55 -5.71
N GLN A 81 -15.33 -15.44 -5.10
CA GLN A 81 -15.46 -14.15 -5.77
C GLN A 81 -14.10 -13.59 -6.20
N LEU A 82 -13.09 -13.66 -5.34
CA LEU A 82 -11.71 -13.26 -5.65
C LEU A 82 -11.18 -14.03 -6.87
N ARG A 83 -11.37 -15.36 -6.89
CA ARG A 83 -10.93 -16.19 -8.01
C ARG A 83 -11.62 -15.80 -9.31
N ALA A 84 -12.93 -15.58 -9.27
CA ALA A 84 -13.67 -15.14 -10.45
C ALA A 84 -13.18 -13.78 -10.96
N ALA A 85 -12.92 -12.83 -10.06
CA ALA A 85 -12.46 -11.49 -10.41
C ALA A 85 -11.00 -11.43 -10.91
N CYS A 86 -10.13 -12.35 -10.47
CA CYS A 86 -8.71 -12.34 -10.80
C CYS A 86 -8.27 -13.44 -11.80
N THR A 87 -9.19 -14.26 -12.32
CA THR A 87 -8.84 -15.27 -13.33
C THR A 87 -8.25 -14.60 -14.56
N GLY A 88 -7.02 -14.98 -14.93
CA GLY A 88 -6.29 -14.41 -16.06
C GLY A 88 -5.49 -13.13 -15.75
N LEU A 89 -5.60 -12.56 -14.55
CA LEU A 89 -4.82 -11.38 -14.13
C LEU A 89 -3.52 -11.75 -13.41
N ALA A 90 -3.51 -12.83 -12.63
CA ALA A 90 -2.35 -13.26 -11.86
C ALA A 90 -2.17 -14.78 -11.88
N LEU A 91 -1.07 -15.24 -11.29
CA LEU A 91 -0.76 -16.66 -11.16
C LEU A 91 -1.54 -17.29 -10.00
N GLY A 92 -2.12 -18.47 -10.25
CA GLY A 92 -2.74 -19.33 -9.25
C GLY A 92 -4.16 -18.94 -8.81
N ASN A 93 -4.77 -19.81 -8.00
CA ASN A 93 -6.18 -19.73 -7.60
C ASN A 93 -6.53 -18.57 -6.65
N TYR A 94 -5.52 -17.92 -6.06
CA TYR A 94 -5.63 -16.84 -5.07
C TYR A 94 -4.92 -15.57 -5.51
N CYS A 95 -4.80 -15.36 -6.83
CA CYS A 95 -4.34 -14.09 -7.37
C CYS A 95 -2.96 -13.65 -6.82
N GLY A 96 -2.01 -14.57 -6.74
CA GLY A 96 -0.66 -14.32 -6.20
C GLY A 96 -0.53 -14.32 -4.68
N MET A 97 -1.62 -14.40 -3.91
CA MET A 97 -1.53 -14.53 -2.44
C MET A 97 -1.20 -15.96 -2.03
N ARG A 98 -0.33 -16.07 -1.03
CA ARG A 98 -0.17 -17.31 -0.30
C ARG A 98 -1.36 -17.48 0.61
N HIS A 99 -1.94 -18.68 0.58
CA HIS A 99 -2.97 -19.07 1.52
C HIS A 99 -2.33 -19.15 2.92
N VAL A 100 -2.73 -18.26 3.83
CA VAL A 100 -2.30 -18.22 5.23
C VAL A 100 -3.56 -18.19 6.10
N HIS A 101 -3.65 -19.14 7.04
CA HIS A 101 -4.75 -19.28 8.00
C HIS A 101 -4.34 -18.72 9.35
#